data_AF-A0A7C5ZEN4-F1
#
_entry.id   AF-A0A7C5ZEN4-F1
#
_cell.length_a   1.000
_cell.length_b   1.000
_cell.length_c   1.000
_cell.angle_alpha   90.00
_cell.angle_beta   90.00
_cell.angle_gamma   90.00
#
_symmetry.space_group_name_H-M   'P 1'
#
loop_
_entity.id
_entity.type
_entity.pdbx_description
1 polymer ?
#
loop_
_entity_poly.entity_id
_entity_poly.type
_entity_poly.pdbx_seq_one_letter_code
_entity_poly.pdbx_strand_id
1 'polypeptide(L)'
;FLGQVLWGDLDYLVVDLPPGTGDVQISLIQLTRITGIVHVTTPQEVALQDVRKGLMMFQTQGIPLLGIVENMSYFVCPHCSQPTEIFSRGGGRKLAEMYGVPFLGELPLAPEIRSASDEGVPLVIAAPDSEAAARYRQIAETLAAQISIQNYSATAGSGHLLSKRESEVAKP
;
A
#
# COMPACT_ATOMS: atom_id res chain seq x y z
N PHE A 1 15.49 17.06 -1.13
CA PHE A 1 14.61 16.59 -0.05
C PHE A 1 14.99 15.19 0.41
N LEU A 2 14.63 14.10 -0.31
CA LEU A 2 14.95 12.72 0.14
C LEU A 2 16.43 12.43 0.36
N GLY A 3 17.30 12.89 -0.55
CA GLY A 3 18.76 12.73 -0.43
C GLY A 3 19.45 13.69 0.54
N GLN A 4 18.70 14.59 1.22
CA GLN A 4 19.24 15.55 2.18
C GLN A 4 19.00 15.13 3.64
N VAL A 5 18.47 13.92 3.84
CA VAL A 5 18.21 13.33 5.15
C VAL A 5 19.12 12.12 5.33
N LEU A 6 19.78 12.02 6.48
CA LEU A 6 20.58 10.86 6.86
C LEU A 6 19.67 9.77 7.43
N TRP A 7 19.13 8.92 6.54
CA TRP A 7 18.21 7.85 6.91
C TRP A 7 18.87 6.69 7.67
N GLY A 8 20.18 6.47 7.47
CA GLY A 8 20.89 5.31 7.99
C GLY A 8 20.52 4.02 7.25
N ASP A 9 20.73 2.88 7.90
CA ASP A 9 20.31 1.58 7.40
C ASP A 9 18.84 1.34 7.75
N LEU A 10 18.02 1.07 6.73
CA LEU A 10 16.59 0.83 6.86
C LEU A 10 16.17 -0.37 6.02
N ASP A 11 15.30 -1.22 6.56
CA ASP A 11 14.62 -2.26 5.78
C ASP A 11 13.50 -1.68 4.91
N TYR A 12 12.82 -0.65 5.41
CA TYR A 12 11.68 0.00 4.76
C TYR A 12 11.74 1.51 4.93
N LEU A 13 11.49 2.24 3.84
CA LEU A 13 11.17 3.67 3.84
C LEU A 13 9.75 3.85 3.31
N VAL A 14 8.80 4.12 4.22
CA VAL A 14 7.41 4.40 3.85
C VAL A 14 7.25 5.90 3.65
N VAL A 15 6.77 6.30 2.47
CA VAL A 15 6.56 7.71 2.12
C VAL A 15 5.06 7.96 2.02
N ASP A 16 4.54 8.81 2.90
CA ASP A 16 3.16 9.30 2.81
C ASP A 16 3.08 10.39 1.73
N LEU A 17 2.21 10.16 0.75
CA LEU A 17 2.06 11.02 -0.41
C LEU A 17 0.80 11.86 -0.25
N PRO A 18 0.83 13.15 -0.65
CA PRO A 18 -0.40 13.92 -0.72
C PRO A 18 -1.42 13.22 -1.64
N PRO A 19 -2.72 13.40 -1.40
CA PRO A 19 -3.75 12.75 -2.20
C PRO A 19 -3.71 13.21 -3.66
N GLY A 20 -4.20 12.36 -4.56
CA GLY A 20 -4.37 12.66 -5.99
C GLY A 20 -3.32 12.01 -6.89
N THR A 21 -3.11 12.60 -8.07
CA THR A 21 -2.15 12.16 -9.12
C THR A 21 -1.21 13.28 -9.53
N GLY A 22 -0.79 14.11 -8.56
CA GLY A 22 -0.10 15.40 -8.81
C GLY A 22 1.41 15.31 -8.97
N ASP A 23 2.04 16.46 -9.25
CA ASP A 23 3.47 16.59 -9.56
C ASP A 23 4.41 16.02 -8.50
N VAL A 24 4.01 16.00 -7.22
CA VAL A 24 4.82 15.46 -6.12
C VAL A 24 5.10 13.97 -6.32
N GLN A 25 4.11 13.22 -6.78
CA GLN A 25 4.24 11.77 -6.96
C GLN A 25 5.12 11.46 -8.17
N ILE A 26 4.96 12.21 -9.26
CA ILE A 26 5.84 12.12 -10.44
C ILE A 26 7.27 12.49 -10.07
N SER A 27 7.46 13.56 -9.29
CA SER A 27 8.78 13.99 -8.81
C SER A 27 9.44 12.90 -7.96
N LEU A 28 8.69 12.23 -7.09
CA LEU A 28 9.22 11.14 -6.28
C LEU A 28 9.75 9.98 -7.14
N ILE A 29 8.98 9.59 -8.16
CA ILE A 29 9.36 8.54 -9.13
C ILE A 29 10.67 8.89 -9.84
N GLN A 30 10.88 10.16 -10.17
CA GLN A 30 12.08 10.63 -10.84
C GLN A 30 13.30 10.69 -9.90
N LEU A 31 13.08 10.92 -8.60
CA LEU A 31 14.14 11.10 -7.62
C LEU A 31 14.73 9.79 -7.11
N THR A 32 13.96 8.69 -7.09
CA THR A 32 14.42 7.41 -6.55
C THR A 32 13.68 6.22 -7.16
N ARG A 33 14.28 5.03 -7.08
CA ARG A 33 13.59 3.79 -7.42
C ARG A 33 12.58 3.45 -6.34
N ILE A 34 11.33 3.28 -6.75
CA ILE A 34 10.22 2.90 -5.87
C ILE A 34 9.99 1.40 -5.98
N THR A 35 10.01 0.69 -4.83
CA THR A 35 9.71 -0.74 -4.75
C THR A 35 8.28 -1.05 -5.19
N GLY A 36 7.35 -0.18 -4.81
CA GLY A 36 5.98 -0.18 -5.32
C GLY A 36 5.07 0.75 -4.53
N ILE A 37 3.78 0.74 -4.87
CA ILE A 37 2.77 1.64 -4.33
C ILE A 37 1.67 0.85 -3.62
N VAL A 38 1.25 1.36 -2.46
CA VAL A 38 0.01 0.94 -1.78
C VAL A 38 -1.01 2.05 -1.94
N HIS A 39 -2.19 1.72 -2.46
CA HIS A 39 -3.30 2.66 -2.51
C HIS A 39 -4.20 2.47 -1.28
N VAL A 40 -4.50 3.56 -0.59
CA VAL A 40 -5.51 3.59 0.47
C VAL A 40 -6.76 4.26 -0.11
N THR A 41 -7.90 3.60 0.00
CA THR A 41 -9.19 4.13 -0.47
C THR A 41 -10.25 4.00 0.60
N THR A 42 -11.44 4.51 0.33
CA THR A 42 -12.65 4.26 1.10
C THR A 42 -13.73 3.70 0.16
N PRO A 43 -14.80 3.05 0.65
CA PRO A 43 -15.73 2.31 -0.21
C PRO A 43 -16.56 3.17 -1.17
N GLN A 44 -16.59 4.49 -0.98
CA GLN A 44 -17.38 5.43 -1.77
C GLN A 44 -16.80 5.59 -3.18
N GLU A 45 -17.68 5.67 -4.18
CA GLU A 45 -17.30 5.75 -5.59
C GLU A 45 -16.32 6.89 -5.90
N VAL A 46 -16.45 8.05 -5.24
CA VAL A 46 -15.54 9.20 -5.45
C VAL A 46 -14.10 8.84 -5.07
N ALA A 47 -13.88 8.14 -3.96
CA ALA A 47 -12.56 7.71 -3.53
C ALA A 47 -11.99 6.60 -4.44
N LEU A 48 -12.86 5.70 -4.93
CA LEU A 48 -12.48 4.64 -5.87
C LEU A 48 -12.05 5.22 -7.22
N GLN A 49 -12.71 6.28 -7.69
CA GLN A 49 -12.34 6.95 -8.94
C GLN A 49 -10.93 7.56 -8.88
N ASP A 50 -10.52 8.11 -7.75
CA ASP A 50 -9.18 8.67 -7.60
C ASP A 50 -8.10 7.59 -7.52
N VAL A 51 -8.38 6.48 -6.81
CA VAL A 51 -7.48 5.32 -6.83
C VAL A 51 -7.37 4.72 -8.22
N ARG A 52 -8.46 4.67 -9.00
CA ARG A 52 -8.43 4.21 -10.40
C ARG A 52 -7.46 5.02 -11.25
N LYS A 53 -7.47 6.35 -11.14
CA LYS A 53 -6.53 7.22 -11.85
C LYS A 53 -5.08 6.98 -11.40
N GLY A 54 -4.87 6.86 -10.08
CA GLY A 54 -3.55 6.56 -9.51
C GLY A 54 -2.99 5.24 -10.01
N LEU A 55 -3.77 4.16 -9.97
CA LEU A 55 -3.39 2.84 -10.48
C LEU A 55 -2.91 2.92 -11.94
N MET A 56 -3.68 3.59 -12.81
CA MET A 56 -3.29 3.79 -14.21
C MET A 56 -1.98 4.57 -14.35
N MET A 57 -1.82 5.67 -13.61
CA MET A 57 -0.60 6.48 -13.66
C MET A 57 0.64 5.64 -13.30
N PHE A 58 0.62 4.96 -12.16
CA PHE A 58 1.77 4.16 -11.71
C PHE A 58 2.04 2.95 -12.60
N GLN A 59 0.99 2.33 -13.14
CA GLN A 59 1.12 1.23 -14.10
C GLN A 59 1.81 1.70 -15.40
N THR A 60 1.48 2.89 -15.92
CA THR A 60 2.14 3.44 -17.12
C THR A 60 3.62 3.76 -16.89
N GLN A 61 4.02 4.06 -15.66
CA GLN A 61 5.42 4.30 -15.27
C GLN A 61 6.16 2.99 -14.92
N GLY A 62 5.52 1.83 -15.06
CA GLY A 62 6.11 0.53 -14.76
C GLY A 62 6.36 0.29 -13.26
N ILE A 63 5.65 1.01 -12.39
CA ILE A 63 5.85 0.90 -10.94
C ILE A 63 4.96 -0.21 -10.39
N PRO A 64 5.51 -1.15 -9.60
CA PRO A 64 4.73 -2.23 -9.02
C PRO A 64 3.62 -1.72 -8.10
N LEU A 65 2.43 -2.30 -8.25
CA LEU A 65 1.30 -2.03 -7.38
C LEU A 65 1.27 -3.11 -6.30
N LEU A 66 1.69 -2.75 -5.08
CA LEU A 66 1.83 -3.69 -3.96
C LEU A 66 0.47 -4.06 -3.35
N GLY A 67 -0.52 -3.19 -3.46
CA GLY A 67 -1.88 -3.54 -3.11
C GLY A 67 -2.81 -2.36 -2.84
N ILE A 68 -4.05 -2.69 -2.49
CA ILE A 68 -5.10 -1.76 -2.08
C ILE A 68 -5.51 -2.08 -0.63
N VAL A 69 -5.59 -1.03 0.20
CA VAL A 69 -6.21 -1.06 1.52
C VAL A 69 -7.54 -0.29 1.44
N GLU A 70 -8.61 -0.90 1.92
CA GLU A 70 -9.90 -0.21 2.10
C GLU A 70 -10.01 0.30 3.54
N ASN A 71 -9.99 1.62 3.72
CA ASN A 71 -10.19 2.25 5.01
C ASN A 71 -11.66 2.59 5.22
N MET A 72 -12.08 2.74 6.48
CA MET A 72 -13.45 3.11 6.86
C MET A 72 -14.53 2.19 6.26
N SER A 73 -14.26 0.89 6.18
CA SER A 73 -15.12 -0.09 5.50
C SER A 73 -16.41 -0.42 6.23
N TYR A 74 -16.40 -0.36 7.56
CA TYR A 74 -17.56 -0.64 8.41
C TYR A 74 -17.35 -0.04 9.79
N PHE A 75 -18.42 0.13 10.54
CA PHE A 75 -18.42 0.56 11.94
C PHE A 75 -19.04 -0.53 12.80
N VAL A 76 -18.38 -0.95 13.88
CA VAL A 76 -18.93 -1.93 14.81
C VAL A 76 -19.70 -1.18 15.89
N CYS A 77 -21.00 -1.41 15.98
CA CYS A 77 -21.83 -0.75 16.99
C CYS A 77 -21.41 -1.19 18.40
N PRO A 78 -21.06 -0.27 19.32
CA PRO A 78 -20.62 -0.63 20.67
C PRO A 78 -21.76 -1.20 21.54
N HIS A 79 -23.02 -1.01 21.14
CA HIS A 79 -24.18 -1.46 21.90
C HIS A 79 -24.69 -2.85 21.50
N CYS A 80 -24.53 -3.25 20.23
CA CYS A 80 -25.05 -4.52 19.71
C CYS A 80 -24.02 -5.38 18.96
N SER A 81 -22.78 -4.90 18.82
CA SER A 81 -21.67 -5.56 18.12
C SER A 81 -21.92 -5.90 16.65
N GLN A 82 -23.00 -5.37 16.06
CA GLN A 82 -23.28 -5.54 14.63
C GLN A 82 -22.43 -4.58 13.79
N PRO A 83 -21.85 -5.05 12.68
CA PRO A 83 -21.18 -4.18 11.72
C PRO A 83 -22.22 -3.40 10.89
N THR A 84 -21.97 -2.10 10.72
CA THR A 84 -22.76 -1.19 9.89
C THR A 84 -21.88 -0.60 8.80
N GLU A 85 -22.33 -0.70 7.55
CA GLU A 85 -21.63 -0.17 6.38
C GLU A 85 -22.01 1.29 6.14
N ILE A 86 -21.45 2.21 6.94
CA ILE A 86 -21.77 3.66 6.88
C ILE A 86 -21.59 4.22 5.46
N PHE A 87 -20.61 3.73 4.73
CA PHE A 87 -20.18 4.26 3.44
C PHE A 87 -20.22 3.26 2.30
N SER A 88 -20.93 2.12 2.45
CA SER A 88 -20.73 0.87 1.69
C SER A 88 -19.49 0.09 2.16
N ARG A 89 -19.24 -1.07 1.54
CA ARG A 89 -18.09 -1.95 1.82
C ARG A 89 -17.64 -2.71 0.58
N GLY A 90 -16.35 -2.99 0.47
CA GLY A 90 -15.78 -3.85 -0.57
C GLY A 90 -15.58 -3.20 -1.93
N GLY A 91 -15.70 -1.88 -2.04
CA GLY A 91 -15.37 -1.13 -3.26
C GLY A 91 -13.90 -1.26 -3.65
N GLY A 92 -12.99 -1.14 -2.67
CA GLY A 92 -11.55 -1.31 -2.83
C GLY A 92 -11.18 -2.76 -3.19
N ARG A 93 -11.86 -3.75 -2.62
CA ARG A 93 -11.67 -5.17 -3.00
C ARG A 93 -12.06 -5.42 -4.45
N LYS A 94 -13.24 -4.96 -4.86
CA LYS A 94 -13.70 -5.08 -6.26
C LYS A 94 -12.74 -4.37 -7.22
N LEU A 95 -12.21 -3.22 -6.82
CA LEU A 95 -11.22 -2.49 -7.61
C LEU A 95 -9.90 -3.27 -7.72
N ALA A 96 -9.42 -3.85 -6.62
CA ALA A 96 -8.23 -4.69 -6.61
C ALA A 96 -8.37 -5.89 -7.57
N GLU A 97 -9.50 -6.59 -7.51
CA GLU A 97 -9.84 -7.69 -8.41
C GLU A 97 -9.89 -7.24 -9.88
N MET A 98 -10.56 -6.11 -10.16
CA MET A 98 -10.71 -5.57 -11.52
C MET A 98 -9.36 -5.25 -12.19
N TYR A 99 -8.38 -4.78 -11.41
CA TYR A 99 -7.06 -4.39 -11.91
C TYR A 99 -5.98 -5.45 -11.70
N GLY A 100 -6.33 -6.62 -11.13
CA GLY A 100 -5.37 -7.69 -10.85
C GLY A 100 -4.31 -7.30 -9.81
N VAL A 101 -4.68 -6.45 -8.85
CA VAL A 101 -3.80 -5.93 -7.80
C VAL A 101 -4.13 -6.62 -6.46
N PRO A 102 -3.16 -6.88 -5.57
CA PRO A 102 -3.44 -7.48 -4.27
C PRO A 102 -4.39 -6.63 -3.41
N PHE A 103 -5.37 -7.26 -2.77
CA PHE A 103 -6.16 -6.63 -1.71
C PHE A 103 -5.50 -6.93 -0.37
N LEU A 104 -4.97 -5.90 0.30
CA LEU A 104 -4.19 -6.07 1.53
C LEU A 104 -5.08 -6.21 2.76
N GLY A 105 -6.29 -5.67 2.72
CA GLY A 105 -7.25 -5.76 3.81
C GLY A 105 -8.14 -4.53 3.91
N GLU A 106 -9.00 -4.57 4.91
CA GLU A 106 -9.93 -3.51 5.25
C GLU A 106 -9.82 -3.10 6.72
N LEU A 107 -10.04 -1.81 6.99
CA LEU A 107 -10.00 -1.22 8.32
C LEU A 107 -11.39 -0.68 8.70
N PRO A 108 -11.84 -0.90 9.95
CA PRO A 108 -13.07 -0.31 10.44
C PRO A 108 -12.93 1.19 10.67
N LEU A 109 -14.05 1.90 10.63
CA LEU A 109 -14.21 3.19 11.28
C LEU A 109 -14.31 2.94 12.79
N ALA A 110 -13.24 3.23 13.53
CA ALA A 110 -13.16 2.98 14.97
C ALA A 110 -12.72 4.26 15.71
N PRO A 111 -13.52 4.80 16.65
CA PRO A 111 -13.16 5.99 17.43
C PRO A 111 -11.81 5.88 18.16
N GLU A 112 -11.43 4.67 18.53
CA GLU A 112 -10.17 4.32 19.19
C GLU A 112 -8.97 4.62 18.30
N ILE A 113 -9.09 4.43 16.97
CA ILE A 113 -8.01 4.78 16.02
C ILE A 113 -7.74 6.29 16.08
N ARG A 114 -8.80 7.09 16.04
CA ARG A 114 -8.71 8.55 16.07
C ARG A 114 -8.16 9.05 17.41
N SER A 115 -8.76 8.63 18.53
CA SER A 115 -8.35 9.07 19.86
C SER A 115 -6.89 8.73 20.16
N ALA A 116 -6.46 7.50 19.87
CA ALA A 116 -5.06 7.10 20.05
C ALA A 116 -4.10 7.94 19.17
N SER A 117 -4.51 8.26 17.94
CA SER A 117 -3.74 9.14 17.04
C SER A 117 -3.66 10.58 17.54
N ASP A 118 -4.77 11.14 18.05
CA ASP A 118 -4.84 12.48 18.64
C ASP A 118 -3.93 12.57 19.90
N GLU A 119 -3.77 11.47 20.63
CA GLU A 119 -2.86 11.34 21.78
C GLU A 119 -1.39 11.07 21.40
N GLY A 120 -1.10 10.88 20.12
CA GLY A 120 0.25 10.60 19.62
C GLY A 120 0.74 9.17 19.88
N VAL A 121 -0.14 8.24 20.26
CA VAL A 121 0.18 6.83 20.50
C VAL A 121 -0.62 5.97 19.50
N PRO A 122 0.01 5.44 18.44
CA PRO A 122 -0.69 4.61 17.46
C PRO A 122 -1.51 3.47 18.09
N LEU A 123 -2.69 3.19 17.55
CA LEU A 123 -3.61 2.18 18.11
C LEU A 123 -2.95 0.80 18.32
N VAL A 124 -2.06 0.40 17.40
CA VAL A 124 -1.32 -0.87 17.50
C VAL A 124 -0.43 -0.98 18.75
N ILE A 125 -0.06 0.16 19.35
CA ILE A 125 0.67 0.25 20.62
C ILE A 125 -0.32 0.44 21.78
N ALA A 126 -1.28 1.35 21.64
CA ALA A 126 -2.22 1.70 22.72
C ALA A 126 -3.19 0.56 23.08
N ALA A 127 -3.63 -0.22 22.08
CA ALA A 127 -4.58 -1.31 22.24
C ALA A 127 -4.21 -2.49 21.30
N PRO A 128 -3.10 -3.21 21.58
CA PRO A 128 -2.54 -4.21 20.68
C PRO A 128 -3.49 -5.38 20.39
N ASP A 129 -4.37 -5.71 21.34
CA ASP A 129 -5.33 -6.81 21.25
C ASP A 129 -6.69 -6.39 20.65
N SER A 130 -6.84 -5.12 20.27
CA SER A 130 -8.05 -4.64 19.60
C SER A 130 -8.20 -5.25 18.20
N GLU A 131 -9.44 -5.38 17.71
CA GLU A 131 -9.69 -5.88 16.35
C GLU A 131 -8.96 -5.01 15.32
N ALA A 132 -9.06 -3.70 15.42
CA ALA A 132 -8.41 -2.78 14.49
C ALA A 132 -6.88 -2.91 14.50
N ALA A 133 -6.24 -3.10 15.67
CA ALA A 133 -4.80 -3.37 15.75
C ALA A 133 -4.43 -4.71 15.07
N ALA A 134 -5.25 -5.75 15.22
CA ALA A 134 -5.07 -7.01 14.51
C ALA A 134 -5.18 -6.83 12.98
N ARG A 135 -6.13 -6.03 12.50
CA ARG A 135 -6.27 -5.70 11.06
C ARG A 135 -5.05 -4.94 10.52
N TYR A 136 -4.54 -3.95 11.24
CA TYR A 136 -3.31 -3.25 10.84
C TYR A 136 -2.12 -4.21 10.72
N ARG A 137 -1.94 -5.13 11.67
CA ARG A 137 -0.89 -6.15 11.61
C ARG A 137 -1.05 -7.06 10.40
N GLN A 138 -2.26 -7.56 10.15
CA GLN A 138 -2.55 -8.40 8.99
C GLN A 138 -2.22 -7.69 7.65
N ILE A 139 -2.58 -6.40 7.53
CA ILE A 139 -2.26 -5.58 6.36
C ILE A 139 -0.75 -5.43 6.20
N ALA A 140 -0.03 -5.14 7.29
CA ALA A 140 1.42 -4.99 7.28
C ALA A 140 2.14 -6.30 6.89
N GLU A 141 1.70 -7.44 7.43
CA GLU A 141 2.23 -8.77 7.08
C GLU A 141 2.00 -9.09 5.61
N THR A 142 0.79 -8.83 5.11
CA THR A 142 0.45 -9.05 3.69
C THR A 142 1.30 -8.15 2.79
N LEU A 143 1.48 -6.88 3.15
CA LEU A 143 2.33 -5.94 2.43
C LEU A 143 3.79 -6.40 2.41
N ALA A 144 4.33 -6.83 3.56
CA ALA A 144 5.69 -7.35 3.65
C ALA A 144 5.90 -8.57 2.74
N ALA A 145 4.91 -9.47 2.67
CA ALA A 145 4.92 -10.59 1.75
C ALA A 145 4.93 -10.14 0.27
N GLN A 146 4.11 -9.15 -0.10
CA GLN A 146 4.10 -8.59 -1.46
C GLN A 146 5.45 -7.95 -1.82
N ILE A 147 6.07 -7.23 -0.89
CA ILE A 147 7.41 -6.64 -1.08
C ILE A 147 8.46 -7.74 -1.28
N SER A 148 8.40 -8.82 -0.48
CA SER A 148 9.33 -9.95 -0.64
C SER A 148 9.19 -10.62 -2.02
N ILE A 149 7.95 -10.84 -2.49
CA ILE A 149 7.68 -11.39 -3.83
C ILE A 149 8.24 -10.46 -4.92
N GLN A 150 8.03 -9.15 -4.76
CA GLN A 150 8.49 -8.16 -5.73
C GLN A 150 10.02 -8.10 -5.80
N ASN A 151 10.71 -8.10 -4.66
CA ASN A 151 12.17 -8.11 -4.59
C ASN A 151 12.76 -9.40 -5.17
N TYR A 152 12.15 -10.56 -4.89
CA TYR A 152 12.56 -11.82 -5.50
C TYR A 152 12.40 -11.79 -7.03
N SER A 153 11.28 -11.26 -7.52
CA SER A 153 11.02 -11.17 -8.97
C SER A 153 12.00 -10.21 -9.68
N ALA A 154 12.33 -9.08 -9.04
CA ALA A 154 13.29 -8.11 -9.57
C ALA A 154 14.72 -8.67 -9.66
N THR A 155 15.12 -9.51 -8.69
CA THR A 155 16.43 -10.18 -8.71
C THR A 155 16.48 -11.33 -9.72
N ALA A 156 15.42 -12.14 -9.82
CA ALA A 156 15.32 -13.24 -10.77
C ALA A 156 15.32 -12.76 -12.24
N GLY A 157 14.63 -11.64 -12.54
CA GLY A 157 14.66 -11.03 -13.87
C GLY A 157 16.04 -10.47 -14.27
N SER A 158 16.82 -9.99 -13.29
CA SER A 158 18.17 -9.47 -13.52
C SER A 158 19.20 -10.58 -13.82
N GLY A 159 19.05 -11.76 -13.21
CA GLY A 159 19.89 -12.93 -13.48
C GLY A 159 19.76 -13.47 -14.91
N HIS A 160 18.57 -13.37 -15.52
CA HIS A 160 18.36 -13.81 -16.90
C HIS A 160 19.04 -12.89 -17.93
N LEU A 161 19.12 -11.57 -17.68
CA LEU A 161 19.82 -10.62 -18.55
C LEU A 161 21.35 -10.73 -18.46
N LEU A 162 21.90 -11.10 -17.30
CA LEU A 162 23.34 -11.30 -17.13
C LEU A 162 23.84 -12.55 -17.89
N SER A 163 23.10 -13.67 -17.86
CA SER A 163 23.51 -14.87 -18.61
C SER A 163 23.44 -14.69 -20.14
N LYS A 164 22.52 -13.84 -20.64
CA LYS A 164 22.47 -13.51 -22.08
C LYS A 164 23.68 -12.70 -22.54
N ARG A 165 24.16 -11.74 -21.72
CA ARG A 165 25.38 -10.96 -22.04
C ARG A 165 26.64 -11.81 -22.03
N GLU A 166 26.75 -12.78 -21.12
CA GLU A 166 27.90 -13.71 -21.10
C GLU A 166 27.89 -14.67 -22.31
N SER A 167 26.71 -15.04 -22.81
CA SER A 167 26.57 -15.89 -24.01
C SER A 167 26.81 -15.18 -25.35
N GLU A 168 26.71 -13.84 -25.39
CA GLU A 168 26.99 -13.03 -26.59
C GLU A 168 28.45 -12.60 -26.71
N VAL A 169 29.20 -12.55 -25.60
CA VAL A 169 30.65 -12.24 -25.59
C VAL A 169 31.52 -13.49 -25.86
N ALA A 170 30.95 -14.70 -25.72
CA ALA A 170 31.66 -15.97 -25.89
C ALA A 170 31.41 -16.65 -27.25
N LYS A 171 31.21 -15.88 -28.33
CA LYS A 171 31.27 -16.42 -29.71
C LYS A 171 32.53 -15.88 -30.42
N PRO A 172 33.42 -16.76 -30.90
CA PRO A 172 34.61 -16.37 -31.66
C PRO A 172 34.27 -15.80 -33.04
#